data_AF-A0A3D9XQ81-F1
#
_entry.id   AF-A0A3D9XQ81-F1
#
_cell.length_a   1.000
_cell.length_b   1.000
_cell.length_c   1.000
_cell.angle_alpha   90.00
_cell.angle_beta   90.00
_cell.angle_gamma   90.00
#
_symmetry.space_group_name_H-M   'P 1'
#
loop_
_entity.id
_entity.type
_entity.pdbx_description
1 polymer ?
#
loop_
_entity_poly.entity_id
_entity_poly.type
_entity_poly.pdbx_seq_one_letter_code
_entity_poly.pdbx_strand_id
1 'polypeptide(L)'
;MHWFTADPHYSHDRIIGFCDRPFPDVAAMNAHLLAECRARVGPDDDLWILGDFTAGRSTDAQRREVRTIYHALPGRKHLIRGNHDQDWVCNLPWDSVAETADIVVDKRRLFLCHYPMITWPGARHQGLQLFGHVHQNWSGSRNSVNVGVDVWNFRPVTLPEILRRAAKLPVNPLWDQVEPGRAWPTVLCAGCGRILDPSLVSGHAVVRNRRIIVADTNETIVLMGEAIRRWLPEGRHICPECIGGYLSVSEVTLPAGFSFDEMRNRAVPKGK
;
A
#
# COMPACT_ATOMS: atom_id res chain seq x y z
N MET A 1 2.30 0.13 15.73
CA MET A 1 2.06 -0.26 14.32
C MET A 1 1.36 0.89 13.62
N HIS A 2 1.43 0.99 12.29
CA HIS A 2 0.73 2.03 11.52
C HIS A 2 -0.53 1.47 10.85
N TRP A 3 -1.64 2.18 11.04
CA TRP A 3 -2.94 1.93 10.44
C TRP A 3 -3.40 3.14 9.64
N PHE A 4 -4.07 2.90 8.52
CA PHE A 4 -4.51 3.93 7.59
C PHE A 4 -6.00 3.77 7.30
N THR A 5 -6.72 4.88 7.21
CA THR A 5 -8.11 4.96 6.77
C THR A 5 -8.37 6.35 6.17
N ALA A 6 -9.48 6.54 5.46
CA ALA A 6 -9.92 7.84 4.97
C ALA A 6 -11.44 7.90 4.89
N ASP A 7 -11.99 9.11 4.85
CA ASP A 7 -13.41 9.38 4.58
C ASP A 7 -14.39 8.68 5.55
N PRO A 8 -14.11 8.56 6.87
CA PRO A 8 -15.06 7.88 7.75
C PRO A 8 -16.40 8.62 7.81
N HIS A 9 -16.41 9.96 7.65
CA HIS A 9 -17.63 10.78 7.67
C HIS A 9 -18.52 10.49 8.88
N TYR A 10 -17.93 10.46 10.07
CA TYR A 10 -18.68 10.27 11.30
C TYR A 10 -19.77 11.34 11.44
N SER A 11 -20.96 10.91 11.88
CA SER A 11 -22.11 11.81 12.10
C SER A 11 -22.57 12.57 10.84
N HIS A 12 -22.31 12.01 9.65
CA HIS A 12 -22.81 12.52 8.36
C HIS A 12 -23.85 11.54 7.80
N ASP A 13 -25.14 11.87 7.91
CA ASP A 13 -26.24 11.00 7.45
C ASP A 13 -26.30 10.84 5.93
N ARG A 14 -26.09 11.94 5.19
CA ARG A 14 -26.21 11.96 3.73
C ARG A 14 -25.17 11.10 3.00
N ILE A 15 -24.02 10.82 3.63
CA ILE A 15 -22.98 9.97 3.01
C ILE A 15 -23.47 8.56 2.74
N ILE A 16 -24.45 8.08 3.53
CA ILE A 16 -25.01 6.74 3.38
C ILE A 16 -25.63 6.60 1.99
N GLY A 17 -26.51 7.53 1.62
CA GLY A 17 -27.12 7.54 0.29
C GLY A 17 -26.17 7.99 -0.82
N PHE A 18 -25.24 8.91 -0.52
CA PHE A 18 -24.32 9.43 -1.54
C PHE A 18 -23.27 8.41 -2.00
N CYS A 19 -22.82 7.54 -1.09
CA CYS A 19 -21.80 6.52 -1.37
C CYS A 19 -22.33 5.09 -1.30
N ASP A 20 -23.66 4.90 -1.32
CA ASP A 20 -24.33 3.59 -1.20
C ASP A 20 -23.80 2.76 -0.01
N ARG A 21 -23.55 3.40 1.13
CA ARG A 21 -23.06 2.68 2.31
C ARG A 21 -24.18 1.79 2.86
N PRO A 22 -23.89 0.54 3.25
CA PRO A 22 -24.91 -0.45 3.62
C PRO A 22 -25.37 -0.28 5.08
N PHE A 23 -25.72 0.95 5.48
CA PHE A 23 -26.18 1.25 6.84
C PHE A 23 -27.58 1.84 6.80
N PRO A 24 -28.47 1.44 7.73
CA PRO A 24 -29.82 1.99 7.78
C PRO A 24 -29.85 3.45 8.23
N ASP A 25 -28.88 3.85 9.06
CA ASP A 25 -28.77 5.19 9.61
C ASP A 25 -27.33 5.52 10.06
N VAL A 26 -27.11 6.78 10.42
CA VAL A 26 -25.80 7.30 10.84
C VAL A 26 -25.31 6.69 12.15
N ALA A 27 -26.21 6.28 13.05
CA ALA A 27 -25.84 5.68 14.33
C ALA A 27 -25.26 4.27 14.11
N ALA A 28 -25.90 3.47 13.27
CA ALA A 28 -25.42 2.15 12.85
C ALA A 28 -24.08 2.24 12.11
N MET A 29 -23.94 3.21 11.21
CA MET A 29 -22.66 3.47 10.51
C MET A 29 -21.53 3.83 11.49
N ASN A 30 -21.77 4.81 12.37
CA ASN A 30 -20.80 5.25 13.37
C ASN A 30 -20.37 4.09 14.28
N ALA A 31 -21.33 3.28 14.75
CA ALA A 31 -21.06 2.13 15.61
C ALA A 31 -20.21 1.07 14.89
N HIS A 32 -20.50 0.79 13.61
CA HIS A 32 -19.76 -0.19 12.82
C HIS A 32 -18.31 0.27 12.58
N LEU A 33 -18.11 1.51 12.10
CA LEU A 33 -16.78 2.09 11.90
C LEU A 33 -15.93 2.08 13.18
N LEU A 34 -16.54 2.42 14.33
CA LEU A 34 -15.86 2.36 15.62
C LEU A 34 -15.50 0.92 16.03
N ALA A 35 -16.39 -0.04 15.80
CA ALA A 35 -16.15 -1.44 16.11
C ALA A 35 -15.00 -2.01 15.25
N GLU A 36 -15.01 -1.77 13.95
CA GLU A 36 -13.94 -2.17 13.03
C GLU A 36 -12.61 -1.53 13.40
N CYS A 37 -12.61 -0.26 13.80
CA CYS A 37 -11.39 0.40 14.26
C CYS A 37 -10.84 -0.25 15.55
N ARG A 38 -11.68 -0.44 16.57
CA ARG A 38 -11.30 -1.04 17.86
C ARG A 38 -10.86 -2.50 17.75
N ALA A 39 -11.41 -3.24 16.80
CA ALA A 39 -11.03 -4.63 16.56
C ALA A 39 -9.60 -4.78 16.01
N ARG A 40 -9.02 -3.70 15.46
CA ARG A 40 -7.77 -3.75 14.72
C ARG A 40 -6.66 -2.91 15.32
N VAL A 41 -7.00 -1.71 15.80
CA VAL A 41 -6.04 -0.70 16.23
C VAL A 41 -5.87 -0.76 17.74
N GLY A 42 -4.64 -0.97 18.21
CA GLY A 42 -4.28 -0.96 19.62
C GLY A 42 -4.09 0.46 20.19
N PRO A 43 -4.02 0.62 21.52
CA PRO A 43 -3.82 1.92 22.16
C PRO A 43 -2.47 2.57 21.82
N ASP A 44 -1.43 1.78 21.53
CA ASP A 44 -0.08 2.25 21.22
C ASP A 44 0.22 2.35 19.71
N ASP A 45 -0.79 2.13 18.86
CA ASP A 45 -0.66 2.21 17.41
C ASP A 45 -0.84 3.64 16.89
N ASP A 46 -0.30 3.93 15.71
CA ASP A 46 -0.54 5.17 14.98
C ASP A 46 -1.70 4.96 13.99
N LEU A 47 -2.80 5.67 14.19
CA LEU A 47 -3.95 5.71 13.30
C LEU A 47 -3.92 6.98 12.45
N TRP A 48 -3.63 6.81 11.17
CA TRP A 48 -3.65 7.86 10.16
C TRP A 48 -5.03 7.92 9.49
N ILE A 49 -5.69 9.06 9.62
CA ILE A 49 -6.98 9.35 8.99
C ILE A 49 -6.74 10.37 7.87
N LEU A 50 -6.93 9.94 6.62
CA LEU A 50 -6.66 10.72 5.43
C LEU A 50 -7.90 11.52 5.01
N GLY A 51 -8.33 12.41 5.91
CA GLY A 51 -9.33 13.43 5.67
C GLY A 51 -10.77 12.98 5.86
N ASP A 52 -11.63 13.98 5.90
CA ASP A 52 -13.08 13.90 5.98
C ASP A 52 -13.56 13.07 7.17
N PHE A 53 -13.04 13.44 8.36
CA PHE A 53 -13.38 12.79 9.62
C PHE A 53 -14.89 12.89 9.91
N THR A 54 -15.48 14.04 9.62
CA THR A 54 -16.92 14.33 9.74
C THR A 54 -17.34 15.38 8.70
N ALA A 55 -18.63 15.53 8.46
CA ALA A 55 -19.18 16.61 7.62
C ALA A 55 -20.56 17.05 8.11
N GLY A 56 -20.99 18.26 7.74
CA GLY A 56 -22.33 18.78 8.03
C GLY A 56 -22.35 20.14 8.74
N ARG A 57 -23.50 20.48 9.32
CA ARG A 57 -23.84 21.82 9.83
C ARG A 57 -23.07 22.23 11.09
N SER A 58 -22.29 21.34 11.69
CA SER A 58 -21.44 21.62 12.85
C SER A 58 -22.19 22.22 14.03
N THR A 59 -23.40 21.72 14.32
CA THR A 59 -24.20 22.11 15.49
C THR A 59 -23.51 21.66 16.77
N ASP A 60 -23.87 22.25 17.92
CA ASP A 60 -23.29 21.85 19.21
C ASP A 60 -23.52 20.37 19.54
N ALA A 61 -24.69 19.84 19.15
CA ALA A 61 -24.99 18.42 19.30
C ALA A 61 -24.05 17.55 18.46
N GLN A 62 -23.87 17.88 17.17
CA GLN A 62 -22.96 17.16 16.28
C GLN A 62 -21.51 17.25 16.76
N ARG A 63 -21.05 18.43 17.21
CA ARG A 63 -19.70 18.62 17.76
C ARG A 63 -19.45 17.75 19.00
N ARG A 64 -20.43 17.65 19.90
CA ARG A 64 -20.34 16.76 21.09
C ARG A 64 -20.29 15.29 20.70
N GLU A 65 -21.10 14.89 19.72
CA GLU A 65 -21.10 13.52 19.21
C GLU A 65 -19.75 13.16 18.56
N VAL A 66 -19.26 13.99 17.64
CA VAL A 66 -17.96 13.80 16.97
C VAL A 66 -16.82 13.78 17.98
N ARG A 67 -16.85 14.63 19.02
CA ARG A 67 -15.86 14.58 20.12
C ARG A 67 -15.92 13.27 20.90
N THR A 68 -17.13 12.75 21.17
CA THR A 68 -17.31 11.44 21.81
C THR A 68 -16.72 10.32 20.96
N ILE A 69 -16.99 10.34 19.65
CA ILE A 69 -16.43 9.38 18.68
C ILE A 69 -14.91 9.48 18.63
N TYR A 70 -14.36 10.70 18.59
CA TYR A 70 -12.92 10.94 18.60
C TYR A 70 -12.23 10.29 19.81
N HIS A 71 -12.77 10.50 21.02
CA HIS A 71 -12.22 9.90 22.24
C HIS A 71 -12.44 8.38 22.32
N ALA A 72 -13.44 7.85 21.63
CA ALA A 72 -13.72 6.43 21.54
C ALA A 72 -12.76 5.67 20.61
N LEU A 73 -12.04 6.36 19.71
CA LEU A 73 -11.07 5.78 18.81
C LEU A 73 -9.74 5.46 19.52
N PRO A 74 -9.18 4.25 19.34
CA PRO A 74 -7.89 3.86 19.91
C PRO A 74 -6.70 4.55 19.20
N GLY A 75 -5.49 4.31 19.70
CA GLY A 75 -4.24 4.73 19.08
C GLY A 75 -3.89 6.21 19.24
N ARG A 76 -2.69 6.57 18.82
CA ARG A 76 -2.28 7.94 18.48
C ARG A 76 -2.92 8.33 17.17
N LYS A 77 -3.59 9.48 17.12
CA LYS A 77 -4.48 9.86 16.02
C LYS A 77 -3.84 10.98 15.21
N HIS A 78 -3.62 10.72 13.94
CA HIS A 78 -3.03 11.66 13.00
C HIS A 78 -4.04 11.99 11.89
N LEU A 79 -4.33 13.27 11.69
CA LEU A 79 -5.22 13.74 10.64
C LEU A 79 -4.42 14.32 9.47
N ILE A 80 -4.66 13.82 8.27
CA ILE A 80 -4.39 14.56 7.03
C ILE A 80 -5.67 15.27 6.66
N ARG A 81 -5.67 16.60 6.58
CA ARG A 81 -6.88 17.41 6.42
C ARG A 81 -7.58 17.12 5.09
N GLY A 82 -8.87 16.79 5.14
CA GLY A 82 -9.77 16.72 3.98
C GLY A 82 -10.59 18.00 3.80
N ASN A 83 -11.33 18.10 2.69
CA ASN A 83 -12.15 19.30 2.41
C ASN A 83 -13.30 19.51 3.39
N HIS A 84 -13.77 18.47 4.08
CA HIS A 84 -14.81 18.59 5.09
C HIS A 84 -14.28 18.86 6.50
N ASP A 85 -12.98 18.74 6.73
CA ASP A 85 -12.34 18.98 8.03
C ASP A 85 -12.17 20.48 8.29
N GLN A 86 -13.25 21.07 8.81
CA GLN A 86 -13.25 22.45 9.29
C GLN A 86 -12.32 22.63 10.49
N ASP A 87 -11.96 23.87 10.80
CA ASP A 87 -10.98 24.18 11.86
C ASP A 87 -11.33 23.56 13.22
N TRP A 88 -12.61 23.47 13.56
CA TRP A 88 -13.03 22.87 14.82
C TRP A 88 -12.75 21.36 14.91
N VAL A 89 -12.76 20.66 13.77
CA VAL A 89 -12.36 19.24 13.68
C VAL A 89 -10.85 19.15 13.82
N CYS A 90 -10.11 20.02 13.13
CA CYS A 90 -8.65 20.10 13.21
C CYS A 90 -8.15 20.47 14.62
N ASN A 91 -8.97 21.17 15.42
CA ASN A 91 -8.67 21.56 16.80
C ASN A 91 -9.05 20.50 17.85
N LEU A 92 -9.53 19.32 17.44
CA LEU A 92 -9.59 18.17 18.35
C LEU A 92 -8.15 17.77 18.77
N PRO A 93 -7.96 17.06 19.90
CA PRO A 93 -6.61 16.82 20.44
C PRO A 93 -5.89 15.68 19.69
N TRP A 94 -5.62 15.88 18.39
CA TRP A 94 -4.84 15.00 17.52
C TRP A 94 -3.37 15.00 17.92
N ASP A 95 -2.68 13.88 17.69
CA ASP A 95 -1.22 13.79 17.81
C ASP A 95 -0.52 14.57 16.70
N SER A 96 -1.15 14.67 15.51
CA SER A 96 -0.74 15.62 14.47
C SER A 96 -1.90 15.96 13.53
N VAL A 97 -1.87 17.17 12.98
CA VAL A 97 -2.72 17.60 11.85
C VAL A 97 -1.84 18.19 10.77
N ALA A 98 -2.01 17.76 9.52
CA ALA A 98 -1.25 18.27 8.39
C ALA A 98 -2.08 18.25 7.09
N GLU A 99 -1.69 19.02 6.09
CA GLU A 99 -2.29 18.94 4.74
C GLU A 99 -1.78 17.72 3.96
N THR A 100 -0.53 17.32 4.20
CA THR A 100 0.11 16.12 3.67
C THR A 100 1.16 15.61 4.65
N ALA A 101 1.60 14.35 4.51
CA ALA A 101 2.71 13.80 5.28
C ALA A 101 3.61 12.89 4.44
N ASP A 102 4.91 12.96 4.67
CA ASP A 102 5.92 12.10 4.07
C ASP A 102 6.57 11.27 5.17
N ILE A 103 6.25 9.97 5.20
CA ILE A 103 6.64 9.08 6.29
C ILE A 103 7.31 7.82 5.76
N VAL A 104 8.04 7.12 6.62
CA VAL A 104 8.62 5.81 6.31
C VAL A 104 8.07 4.78 7.27
N VAL A 105 7.41 3.76 6.74
CA VAL A 105 6.86 2.63 7.50
C VAL A 105 7.46 1.35 6.93
N ASP A 106 8.08 0.52 7.75
CA ASP A 106 8.73 -0.74 7.34
C ASP A 106 9.66 -0.56 6.12
N LYS A 107 10.49 0.49 6.14
CA LYS A 107 11.42 0.90 5.06
C LYS A 107 10.72 1.30 3.74
N ARG A 108 9.39 1.41 3.71
CA ARG A 108 8.63 1.94 2.58
C ARG A 108 8.29 3.41 2.82
N ARG A 109 8.70 4.29 1.91
CA ARG A 109 8.26 5.68 1.90
C ARG A 109 6.80 5.79 1.47
N LEU A 110 6.00 6.51 2.23
CA LEU A 110 4.60 6.78 1.98
C LEU A 110 4.38 8.28 1.88
N PHE A 111 3.57 8.72 0.91
CA PHE A 111 3.09 10.08 0.84
C PHE A 111 1.58 10.09 1.11
N LEU A 112 1.16 10.74 2.18
CA LEU A 112 -0.23 10.78 2.62
C LEU A 112 -0.83 12.11 2.19
N CYS A 113 -1.93 12.05 1.45
CA CYS A 113 -2.71 13.20 1.02
C CYS A 113 -4.18 12.78 0.95
N HIS A 114 -5.11 13.63 1.38
CA HIS A 114 -6.53 13.29 1.22
C HIS A 114 -6.90 13.08 -0.25
N TYR A 115 -6.39 13.92 -1.15
CA TYR A 115 -6.68 13.86 -2.58
C TYR A 115 -5.78 12.87 -3.32
N PRO A 116 -6.30 12.14 -4.32
CA PRO A 116 -5.46 11.44 -5.29
C PRO A 116 -4.57 12.44 -6.03
N MET A 117 -3.28 12.14 -6.13
CA MET A 117 -2.31 13.01 -6.79
C MET A 117 -1.77 12.36 -8.06
N ILE A 118 -1.54 13.19 -9.08
CA ILE A 118 -0.89 12.74 -10.32
C ILE A 118 0.59 12.37 -10.11
N THR A 119 1.27 13.06 -9.19
CA THR A 119 2.61 12.76 -8.67
C THR A 119 2.80 13.34 -7.27
N TRP A 120 3.86 12.94 -6.55
CA TRP A 120 4.14 13.32 -5.16
C TRP A 120 5.64 13.22 -4.82
N PRO A 121 6.08 13.84 -3.71
CA PRO A 121 7.42 13.64 -3.17
C PRO A 121 7.80 12.16 -3.04
N GLY A 122 8.90 11.78 -3.71
CA GLY A 122 9.38 10.39 -3.69
C GLY A 122 8.73 9.45 -4.71
N ALA A 123 7.81 9.91 -5.57
CA ALA A 123 7.19 9.09 -6.61
C ALA A 123 8.24 8.39 -7.50
N ARG A 124 9.24 9.12 -8.03
CA ARG A 124 10.37 8.57 -8.81
C ARG A 124 11.24 7.57 -8.06
N HIS A 125 11.08 7.46 -6.75
CA HIS A 125 11.84 6.59 -5.86
C HIS A 125 10.92 5.58 -5.16
N GLN A 126 9.83 5.18 -5.84
CA GLN A 126 8.87 4.16 -5.40
C GLN A 126 8.11 4.49 -4.11
N GLY A 127 8.06 5.77 -3.74
CA GLY A 127 7.14 6.25 -2.72
C GLY A 127 5.71 5.87 -3.09
N LEU A 128 4.97 5.29 -2.14
CA LEU A 128 3.58 4.91 -2.33
C LEU A 128 2.68 6.06 -1.84
N GLN A 129 1.78 6.56 -2.68
CA GLN A 129 0.80 7.54 -2.25
C GLN A 129 -0.43 6.84 -1.68
N LEU A 130 -0.92 7.32 -0.55
CA LEU A 130 -2.18 6.88 0.05
C LEU A 130 -3.15 8.06 0.04
N PHE A 131 -4.42 7.78 -0.29
CA PHE A 131 -5.44 8.81 -0.44
C PHE A 131 -6.86 8.34 -0.09
N GLY A 132 -7.81 9.27 -0.04
CA GLY A 132 -9.25 9.04 0.16
C GLY A 132 -10.07 9.81 -0.86
N HIS A 133 -11.01 10.63 -0.42
CA HIS A 133 -11.76 11.66 -1.16
C HIS A 133 -12.73 11.15 -2.25
N VAL A 134 -12.29 10.22 -3.10
CA VAL A 134 -13.03 9.76 -4.28
C VAL A 134 -13.93 8.56 -3.99
N HIS A 135 -13.97 8.09 -2.74
CA HIS A 135 -14.82 6.97 -2.31
C HIS A 135 -14.69 5.75 -3.23
N GLN A 136 -15.82 5.16 -3.65
CA GLN A 136 -15.86 3.97 -4.51
C GLN A 136 -15.49 4.26 -5.98
N ASN A 137 -15.36 5.54 -6.37
CA ASN A 137 -15.16 5.92 -7.78
C ASN A 137 -13.79 5.48 -8.31
N TRP A 138 -12.77 5.39 -7.44
CA TRP A 138 -11.45 4.93 -7.84
C TRP A 138 -10.68 4.26 -6.72
N SER A 139 -10.32 2.99 -6.90
CA SER A 139 -9.50 2.23 -5.95
C SER A 139 -8.01 2.62 -5.99
N GLY A 140 -7.58 3.37 -7.01
CA GLY A 140 -6.19 3.76 -7.23
C GLY A 140 -5.46 2.96 -8.31
N SER A 141 -4.14 3.01 -8.25
CA SER A 141 -3.17 2.34 -9.12
C SER A 141 -2.03 1.72 -8.28
N ARG A 142 -1.08 1.03 -8.93
CA ARG A 142 0.01 0.31 -8.23
C ARG A 142 0.87 1.16 -7.28
N ASN A 143 0.97 2.48 -7.48
CA ASN A 143 1.73 3.39 -6.62
C ASN A 143 0.87 4.42 -5.87
N SER A 144 -0.45 4.37 -6.02
CA SER A 144 -1.35 5.36 -5.43
C SER A 144 -2.60 4.60 -5.03
N VAL A 145 -2.84 4.41 -3.73
CA VAL A 145 -3.88 3.50 -3.23
C VAL A 145 -4.90 4.25 -2.40
N ASN A 146 -6.18 4.08 -2.76
CA ASN A 146 -7.28 4.58 -1.96
C ASN A 146 -7.40 3.76 -0.67
N VAL A 147 -7.35 4.42 0.49
CA VAL A 147 -7.51 3.86 1.83
C VAL A 147 -8.84 4.28 2.50
N GLY A 148 -9.75 4.86 1.72
CA GLY A 148 -11.10 5.20 2.12
C GLY A 148 -11.91 4.00 2.61
N VAL A 149 -12.72 4.22 3.65
CA VAL A 149 -13.54 3.18 4.30
C VAL A 149 -14.41 2.41 3.31
N ASP A 150 -14.90 3.10 2.28
CA ASP A 150 -15.84 2.57 1.28
C ASP A 150 -15.23 1.46 0.40
N VAL A 151 -13.90 1.40 0.26
CA VAL A 151 -13.22 0.37 -0.53
C VAL A 151 -12.50 -0.67 0.33
N TRP A 152 -12.63 -0.61 1.66
CA TRP A 152 -11.92 -1.49 2.59
C TRP A 152 -12.82 -2.26 3.56
N ASN A 153 -14.13 -2.29 3.33
CA ASN A 153 -15.13 -2.85 4.26
C ASN A 153 -15.13 -2.10 5.59
N PHE A 154 -15.07 -0.76 5.53
CA PHE A 154 -15.24 0.12 6.69
C PHE A 154 -14.23 -0.07 7.83
N ARG A 155 -13.03 -0.59 7.54
CA ARG A 155 -11.98 -0.84 8.54
C ARG A 155 -10.65 -0.18 8.20
N PRO A 156 -9.85 0.20 9.22
CA PRO A 156 -8.46 0.60 9.01
C PRO A 156 -7.60 -0.53 8.45
N VAL A 157 -6.57 -0.17 7.70
CA VAL A 157 -5.71 -1.11 6.97
C VAL A 157 -4.24 -0.86 7.24
N THR A 158 -3.47 -1.93 7.15
CA THR A 158 -2.01 -1.94 7.38
C THR A 158 -1.25 -1.81 6.06
N LEU A 159 0.02 -1.39 6.13
CA LEU A 159 0.88 -1.34 4.95
C LEU A 159 0.95 -2.68 4.17
N PRO A 160 1.10 -3.86 4.81
CA PRO A 160 1.06 -5.14 4.09
C PRO A 160 -0.25 -5.42 3.34
N GLU A 161 -1.40 -4.99 3.86
CA GLU A 161 -2.68 -5.11 3.16
C GLU A 161 -2.76 -4.19 1.95
N ILE A 162 -2.34 -2.93 2.14
CA ILE A 162 -2.28 -1.93 1.09
C ILE A 162 -1.36 -2.40 -0.04
N LEU A 163 -0.15 -2.89 0.27
CA LEU A 163 0.79 -3.40 -0.72
C LEU A 163 0.23 -4.61 -1.49
N ARG A 164 -0.44 -5.55 -0.80
CA ARG A 164 -1.11 -6.69 -1.45
C ARG A 164 -2.21 -6.25 -2.42
N ARG A 165 -2.94 -5.17 -2.10
CA ARG A 165 -3.94 -4.61 -3.02
C ARG A 165 -3.30 -3.82 -4.15
N ALA A 166 -2.33 -2.97 -3.85
CA ALA A 166 -1.56 -2.21 -4.83
C ALA A 166 -1.02 -3.12 -5.94
N ALA A 167 -0.50 -4.29 -5.56
CA ALA A 167 0.00 -5.30 -6.50
C ALA A 167 -1.08 -5.97 -7.39
N LYS A 168 -2.36 -5.61 -7.24
CA LYS A 168 -3.45 -6.08 -8.10
C LYS A 168 -4.11 -4.94 -8.88
N LEU A 169 -3.79 -3.69 -8.54
CA LEU A 169 -4.32 -2.51 -9.21
C LEU A 169 -3.63 -2.31 -10.58
N PRO A 170 -4.28 -1.60 -11.51
CA PRO A 170 -3.67 -1.21 -12.78
C PRO A 170 -2.45 -0.30 -12.56
N VAL A 171 -1.54 -0.32 -13.52
CA VAL A 171 -0.45 0.67 -13.60
C VAL A 171 -1.07 2.05 -13.86
N ASN A 172 -0.52 3.13 -13.29
CA ASN A 172 -0.99 4.48 -13.58
C ASN A 172 -0.74 4.81 -15.06
N PRO A 173 -1.80 5.02 -15.88
CA PRO A 173 -1.66 5.24 -17.32
C PRO A 173 -0.97 6.56 -17.68
N LEU A 174 -0.91 7.53 -16.76
CA LEU A 174 -0.30 8.85 -16.99
C LEU A 174 1.16 8.92 -16.58
N TRP A 175 1.72 7.86 -16.00
CA TRP A 175 3.03 7.95 -15.39
C TRP A 175 4.16 8.23 -16.34
N ASP A 176 4.19 7.59 -17.51
CA ASP A 176 5.26 7.84 -18.48
C ASP A 176 5.21 9.29 -19.00
N GLN A 177 4.06 9.97 -18.85
CA GLN A 177 3.88 11.39 -19.17
C GLN A 177 4.33 12.29 -18.00
N VAL A 178 4.02 11.92 -16.76
CA VAL A 178 4.21 12.75 -15.55
C VAL A 178 5.61 12.56 -14.95
N GLU A 179 6.12 11.34 -15.00
CA GLU A 179 7.37 10.86 -14.41
C GLU A 179 8.24 10.14 -15.47
N PRO A 180 8.56 10.79 -16.61
CA PRO A 180 9.25 10.15 -17.74
C PRO A 180 10.64 9.61 -17.35
N GLY A 181 11.05 8.53 -18.02
CA GLY A 181 12.38 7.93 -17.82
C GLY A 181 12.48 7.01 -16.60
N ARG A 182 11.41 6.84 -15.83
CA ARG A 182 11.28 5.82 -14.77
C ARG A 182 10.26 4.78 -15.22
N ALA A 183 10.74 3.73 -15.90
CA ALA A 183 9.87 2.65 -16.35
C ALA A 183 9.08 2.08 -15.17
N TRP A 184 7.77 1.99 -15.34
CA TRP A 184 6.94 1.26 -14.41
C TRP A 184 7.21 -0.24 -14.45
N PRO A 185 7.18 -0.91 -13.30
CA PRO A 185 7.18 -2.36 -13.18
C PRO A 185 5.94 -3.00 -13.83
N THR A 186 5.99 -3.29 -15.13
CA THR A 186 4.94 -4.05 -15.82
C THR A 186 5.21 -5.55 -15.83
N VAL A 187 6.39 -5.97 -15.38
CA VAL A 187 6.81 -7.37 -15.49
C VAL A 187 6.19 -8.20 -14.38
N LEU A 188 5.75 -9.41 -14.71
CA LEU A 188 5.22 -10.36 -13.75
C LEU A 188 6.25 -11.45 -13.47
N CYS A 189 6.33 -11.87 -12.21
CA CYS A 189 7.05 -13.07 -11.81
C CYS A 189 6.45 -14.26 -12.54
N ALA A 190 7.27 -15.01 -13.25
CA ALA A 190 6.80 -16.17 -13.98
C ALA A 190 6.40 -17.34 -13.08
N GLY A 191 6.90 -17.39 -11.83
CA GLY A 191 6.48 -18.40 -10.85
C GLY A 191 5.15 -18.06 -10.17
N CYS A 192 5.04 -16.87 -9.56
CA CYS A 192 3.90 -16.52 -8.70
C CYS A 192 2.98 -15.42 -9.24
N GLY A 193 3.28 -14.84 -10.40
CA GLY A 193 2.48 -13.74 -10.99
C GLY A 193 2.60 -12.40 -10.27
N ARG A 194 3.44 -12.27 -9.23
CA ARG A 194 3.69 -11.00 -8.53
C ARG A 194 4.27 -9.97 -9.50
N ILE A 195 3.85 -8.71 -9.39
CA ILE A 195 4.44 -7.61 -10.15
C ILE A 195 5.86 -7.34 -9.68
N LEU A 196 6.77 -7.27 -10.64
CA LEU A 196 8.20 -7.11 -10.47
C LEU A 196 8.64 -5.82 -11.12
N ASP A 197 9.44 -5.05 -10.37
CA ASP A 197 10.19 -3.91 -10.87
C ASP A 197 11.56 -4.40 -11.33
N PRO A 198 11.87 -4.42 -12.64
CA PRO A 198 13.18 -4.82 -13.11
C PRO A 198 14.33 -3.98 -12.54
N SER A 199 14.06 -2.75 -12.09
CA SER A 199 15.06 -1.88 -11.44
C SER A 199 15.27 -2.18 -9.96
N LEU A 200 14.43 -3.03 -9.35
CA LEU A 200 14.60 -3.48 -7.98
C LEU A 200 15.17 -4.88 -7.91
N VAL A 201 15.78 -5.15 -6.77
CA VAL A 201 16.21 -6.49 -6.35
C VAL A 201 15.10 -7.54 -6.50
N SER A 202 13.85 -7.18 -6.20
CA SER A 202 12.72 -8.10 -6.30
C SER A 202 12.38 -8.50 -7.74
N GLY A 203 12.75 -7.69 -8.74
CA GLY A 203 12.41 -7.91 -10.14
C GLY A 203 13.58 -7.93 -11.11
N HIS A 204 14.81 -7.69 -10.68
CA HIS A 204 16.00 -7.66 -11.53
C HIS A 204 16.40 -9.03 -12.11
N ALA A 205 15.81 -10.12 -11.62
CA ALA A 205 16.22 -11.48 -11.95
C ALA A 205 15.46 -11.93 -13.19
N VAL A 206 16.20 -12.28 -14.23
CA VAL A 206 15.66 -12.66 -15.55
C VAL A 206 16.29 -13.94 -16.04
N VAL A 207 15.51 -14.74 -16.76
CA VAL A 207 15.97 -15.97 -17.38
C VAL A 207 16.74 -15.63 -18.65
N ARG A 208 18.02 -15.98 -18.67
CA ARG A 208 18.89 -15.87 -19.85
C ARG A 208 19.82 -17.05 -19.97
N ASN A 209 19.96 -17.61 -21.17
CA ASN A 209 20.92 -18.67 -21.48
C ASN A 209 20.87 -19.84 -20.48
N ARG A 210 19.66 -20.29 -20.13
CA ARG A 210 19.41 -21.40 -19.18
C ARG A 210 19.88 -21.11 -17.74
N ARG A 211 19.95 -19.84 -17.37
CA ARG A 211 20.28 -19.36 -16.02
C ARG A 211 19.28 -18.30 -15.61
N ILE A 212 19.15 -18.11 -14.31
CA ILE A 212 18.50 -16.93 -13.75
C ILE A 212 19.62 -15.99 -13.35
N ILE A 213 19.62 -14.79 -13.91
CA ILE A 213 20.72 -13.82 -13.78
C ILE A 213 20.18 -12.46 -13.35
N VAL A 214 21.07 -11.60 -12.84
CA VAL A 214 20.78 -10.18 -12.66
C VAL A 214 20.80 -9.50 -14.04
N ALA A 215 19.70 -8.86 -14.43
CA ALA A 215 19.49 -8.36 -15.79
C ALA A 215 20.56 -7.35 -16.26
N ASP A 216 21.00 -6.48 -15.36
CA ASP A 216 21.92 -5.37 -15.65
C ASP A 216 23.40 -5.79 -15.66
N THR A 217 23.78 -6.77 -14.83
CA THR A 217 25.20 -7.18 -14.67
C THR A 217 25.52 -8.51 -15.33
N ASN A 218 24.50 -9.26 -15.76
CA ASN A 218 24.59 -10.65 -16.18
C ASN A 218 25.18 -11.62 -15.14
N GLU A 219 25.27 -11.22 -13.87
CA GLU A 219 25.73 -12.09 -12.78
C GLU A 219 24.76 -13.27 -12.61
N THR A 220 25.29 -14.48 -12.50
CA THR A 220 24.46 -15.67 -12.32
C THR A 220 23.94 -15.75 -10.89
N ILE A 221 22.62 -15.83 -10.74
CA ILE A 221 21.95 -16.06 -9.45
C ILE A 221 21.83 -17.57 -9.22
N VAL A 222 21.18 -18.29 -10.14
CA VAL A 222 21.06 -19.75 -10.11
C VAL A 222 21.16 -20.36 -11.50
N LEU A 223 21.62 -21.60 -11.55
CA LEU A 223 21.64 -22.46 -12.73
C LEU A 223 20.32 -23.24 -12.78
N MET A 224 19.69 -23.31 -13.95
CA MET A 224 18.42 -24.00 -14.11
C MET A 224 18.64 -25.47 -14.46
N GLY A 225 17.97 -26.39 -13.76
CA GLY A 225 17.86 -27.79 -14.14
C GLY A 225 16.96 -28.02 -15.36
N GLU A 226 16.90 -29.24 -15.89
CA GLU A 226 16.09 -29.52 -17.09
C GLU A 226 14.59 -29.32 -16.90
N ALA A 227 14.06 -29.65 -15.70
CA ALA A 227 12.63 -29.55 -15.42
C ALA A 227 12.14 -28.10 -15.51
N ILE A 228 12.79 -27.17 -14.79
CA ILE A 228 12.37 -25.77 -14.74
C ILE A 228 12.55 -25.05 -16.08
N ARG A 229 13.51 -25.46 -16.92
CA ARG A 229 13.70 -24.88 -18.27
C ARG A 229 12.48 -25.03 -19.16
N ARG A 230 11.62 -26.03 -18.93
CA ARG A 230 10.38 -26.21 -19.69
C ARG A 230 9.28 -25.26 -19.24
N TRP A 231 9.26 -24.93 -17.94
CA TRP A 231 8.24 -24.11 -17.31
C TRP A 231 8.57 -22.62 -17.30
N LEU A 232 9.86 -22.30 -17.38
CA LEU A 232 10.37 -20.95 -17.25
C LEU A 232 11.17 -20.55 -18.52
N PRO A 233 10.50 -19.98 -19.54
CA PRO A 233 11.13 -19.63 -20.81
C PRO A 233 12.06 -18.41 -20.71
N GLU A 234 12.87 -18.23 -21.75
CA GLU A 234 13.81 -17.10 -21.91
C GLU A 234 13.11 -15.74 -21.74
N GLY A 235 13.80 -14.78 -21.11
CA GLY A 235 13.32 -13.41 -20.93
C GLY A 235 12.27 -13.23 -19.81
N ARG A 236 11.88 -14.30 -19.12
CA ARG A 236 10.95 -14.22 -17.99
C ARG A 236 11.64 -13.75 -16.72
N HIS A 237 10.96 -12.91 -15.95
CA HIS A 237 11.47 -12.46 -14.66
C HIS A 237 10.94 -13.32 -13.51
N ILE A 238 11.70 -13.38 -12.42
CA ILE A 238 11.34 -14.21 -11.28
C ILE A 238 11.69 -13.50 -9.96
N CYS A 239 10.83 -13.63 -8.96
CA CYS A 239 11.03 -13.01 -7.65
C CYS A 239 11.95 -13.85 -6.76
N PRO A 240 12.61 -13.23 -5.76
CA PRO A 240 13.50 -13.94 -4.83
C PRO A 240 12.80 -15.10 -4.11
N GLU A 241 11.53 -14.94 -3.73
CA GLU A 241 10.79 -16.00 -3.04
C GLU A 241 10.54 -17.22 -3.93
N CYS A 242 10.26 -17.02 -5.23
CA CYS A 242 10.15 -18.12 -6.18
C CYS A 242 11.50 -18.82 -6.39
N ILE A 243 12.61 -18.08 -6.49
CA ILE A 243 13.96 -18.67 -6.58
C ILE A 243 14.25 -19.51 -5.33
N GLY A 244 13.99 -18.99 -4.13
CA GLY A 244 14.14 -19.71 -2.87
C GLY A 244 13.27 -20.97 -2.80
N GLY A 245 12.01 -20.87 -3.22
CA GLY A 245 11.11 -22.00 -3.37
C GLY A 245 11.67 -23.08 -4.28
N TYR A 246 12.17 -22.71 -5.46
CA TYR A 246 12.79 -23.65 -6.40
C TYR A 246 14.07 -24.30 -5.87
N LEU A 247 14.87 -23.58 -5.07
CA LEU A 247 16.03 -24.16 -4.37
C LEU A 247 15.59 -25.23 -3.36
N SER A 248 14.49 -25.02 -2.65
CA SER A 248 13.99 -25.98 -1.64
C SER A 248 13.55 -27.33 -2.23
N VAL A 249 13.13 -27.33 -3.50
CA VAL A 249 12.70 -28.54 -4.24
C VAL A 249 13.70 -28.97 -5.33
N SER A 250 14.92 -28.44 -5.30
CA SER A 250 16.02 -28.81 -6.21
C SER A 250 15.74 -28.58 -7.71
N GLU A 251 14.89 -27.61 -8.05
CA GLU A 251 14.60 -27.24 -9.44
C GLU A 251 15.69 -26.34 -10.06
N VAL A 252 16.43 -25.64 -9.22
CA VAL A 252 17.59 -24.80 -9.57
C VAL A 252 18.76 -25.10 -8.63
N THR A 253 19.97 -24.74 -9.03
CA THR A 253 21.18 -24.89 -8.20
C THR A 253 21.99 -23.59 -8.15
N LEU A 254 22.67 -23.37 -7.03
CA LEU A 254 23.58 -22.23 -6.88
C LEU A 254 24.91 -22.49 -7.61
N PRO A 255 25.61 -21.43 -8.05
CA PRO A 255 27.01 -21.52 -8.43
C PRO A 255 27.87 -22.15 -7.32
N ALA A 256 28.90 -22.90 -7.71
CA ALA A 256 29.79 -23.55 -6.76
C ALA A 256 30.45 -22.54 -5.82
N GLY A 257 30.36 -22.77 -4.51
CA GLY A 257 30.94 -21.87 -3.49
C GLY A 257 30.05 -20.68 -3.08
N PHE A 258 28.78 -20.63 -3.53
CA PHE A 258 27.86 -19.52 -3.20
C PHE A 258 26.68 -19.97 -2.32
N SER A 259 26.12 -19.04 -1.56
CA SER A 259 24.82 -19.12 -0.90
C SER A 259 23.82 -18.15 -1.54
N PHE A 260 22.52 -18.42 -1.44
CA PHE A 260 21.51 -17.48 -1.91
C PHE A 260 21.21 -16.45 -0.83
N ASP A 261 21.26 -15.17 -1.20
CA ASP A 261 20.78 -14.06 -0.39
C ASP A 261 19.44 -13.60 -0.95
N GLU A 262 18.35 -13.95 -0.26
CA GLU A 262 16.99 -13.63 -0.68
C GLU A 262 16.71 -12.12 -0.67
N MET A 263 17.31 -11.38 0.27
CA MET A 263 17.14 -9.93 0.41
C MET A 263 17.85 -9.15 -0.68
N ARG A 264 18.95 -9.69 -1.22
CA ARG A 264 19.69 -9.13 -2.35
C ARG A 264 19.34 -9.79 -3.68
N ASN A 265 18.51 -10.82 -3.65
CA ASN A 265 18.15 -11.68 -4.77
C ASN A 265 19.36 -12.03 -5.65
N ARG A 266 20.44 -12.50 -5.00
CA ARG A 266 21.74 -12.77 -5.61
C ARG A 266 22.40 -14.01 -4.99
N ALA A 267 23.27 -14.65 -5.76
CA ALA A 267 24.26 -15.56 -5.20
C ALA A 267 25.39 -14.75 -4.58
N VAL A 268 25.74 -15.03 -3.31
CA VAL A 268 26.88 -14.43 -2.61
C VAL A 268 27.92 -15.50 -2.23
N PRO A 269 29.23 -15.21 -2.27
CA PRO A 269 30.25 -16.17 -1.87
C PRO A 269 30.06 -16.65 -0.42
N LYS A 270 30.24 -17.95 -0.18
CA LYS A 270 30.24 -18.48 1.19
C LYS A 270 31.46 -17.97 1.96
N GLY A 271 31.25 -17.42 3.16
CA GLY A 271 32.33 -17.07 4.09
C GLY A 271 32.90 -15.64 3.98
N LYS A 272 32.10 -14.67 3.53
CA LYS A 272 32.39 -13.23 3.69
C LYS A 272 31.41 -12.58 4.66
#